data_AF-A0A239PHE4-F1
#
_entry.id   AF-A0A239PHE4-F1
#
_cell.length_a   1.000
_cell.length_b   1.000
_cell.length_c   1.000
_cell.angle_alpha   90.00
_cell.angle_beta   90.00
_cell.angle_gamma   90.00
#
_symmetry.space_group_name_H-M   'P 1'
#
loop_
_entity.id
_entity.type
_entity.pdbx_description
1 polymer ?
#
loop_
_entity_poly.entity_id
_entity_poly.type
_entity_poly.pdbx_seq_one_letter_code
_entity_poly.pdbx_strand_id
1 'polypeptide(L)'
;MSSVVGRELIPVEGWVTGLRFDGRLVYLWYGSDSDGQDCIAGRAGQLHTFSSEEACRTTAAERGWPGADGDDEVVEVTDLEPAQAWLRGKRITLDPQAGLDLWNWGADVAHSTGRGFHTGGAVGSAGHDQLFAAAVPWVYKMESYRPIWSPRQLRVLREVLGRAVNLIRVTTLDGQAGRRARPRQDHSGVRRALG
;
A
#
# COMPACT_ATOMS: atom_id res chain seq x y z
N MET A 1 -28.45 -10.45 -1.68
CA MET A 1 -27.08 -9.94 -1.93
C MET A 1 -27.01 -8.53 -1.36
N SER A 2 -26.47 -8.39 -0.16
CA SER A 2 -26.40 -7.10 0.53
C SER A 2 -25.33 -6.23 -0.14
N SER A 3 -25.68 -4.98 -0.43
CA SER A 3 -24.80 -3.97 -1.02
C SER A 3 -23.63 -3.66 -0.07
N VAL A 4 -22.47 -4.29 -0.27
CA VAL A 4 -21.20 -3.98 0.43
C VAL A 4 -20.52 -2.72 -0.16
N VAL A 5 -21.28 -1.86 -0.82
CA VAL A 5 -20.74 -0.61 -1.37
C VAL A 5 -20.63 0.42 -0.25
N GLY A 6 -19.41 0.63 0.24
CA GLY A 6 -19.06 1.79 1.07
C GLY A 6 -18.72 1.52 2.53
N ARG A 7 -18.54 0.26 2.96
CA ARG A 7 -18.04 -0.04 4.30
C ARG A 7 -16.57 0.39 4.39
N GLU A 8 -16.25 1.08 5.47
CA GLU A 8 -14.88 1.40 5.85
C GLU A 8 -14.25 0.14 6.44
N LEU A 9 -13.05 -0.20 5.99
CA LEU A 9 -12.22 -1.23 6.60
C LEU A 9 -11.18 -0.50 7.45
N ILE A 10 -11.15 -0.82 8.74
CA ILE A 10 -10.18 -0.31 9.70
C ILE A 10 -9.56 -1.53 10.41
N PRO A 11 -8.22 -1.61 10.52
CA PRO A 11 -7.55 -2.61 11.35
C PRO A 11 -8.11 -2.65 12.79
N VAL A 12 -8.19 -3.84 13.38
CA VAL A 12 -8.64 -4.02 14.79
C VAL A 12 -7.52 -3.71 15.79
N GLU A 13 -6.28 -3.76 15.32
CA GLU A 13 -5.08 -3.28 15.98
C GLU A 13 -4.25 -2.63 14.88
N GLY A 14 -4.00 -1.33 14.99
CA GLY A 14 -3.35 -0.58 13.93
C GLY A 14 -2.29 0.36 14.43
N TRP A 15 -1.38 0.69 13.52
CA TRP A 15 -0.26 1.60 13.72
C TRP A 15 0.02 2.36 12.42
N VAL A 16 0.85 3.38 12.51
CA VAL A 16 1.31 4.10 11.31
C VAL A 16 2.44 3.33 10.64
N THR A 17 2.34 3.17 9.32
CA THR A 17 3.44 2.71 8.47
C THR A 17 3.69 3.70 7.34
N GLY A 18 4.92 3.75 6.85
CA GLY A 18 5.32 4.52 5.69
C GLY A 18 5.54 3.65 4.46
N LEU A 19 5.14 4.16 3.30
CA LEU A 19 5.34 3.51 2.01
C LEU A 19 6.06 4.45 1.06
N ARG A 20 7.26 4.09 0.61
CA ARG A 20 7.96 4.79 -0.48
C ARG A 20 7.62 4.14 -1.82
N PHE A 21 6.91 4.88 -2.67
CA PHE A 21 6.36 4.39 -3.94
C PHE A 21 6.17 5.52 -4.96
N ASP A 22 6.58 5.30 -6.20
CA ASP A 22 6.50 6.28 -7.30
C ASP A 22 7.12 7.67 -6.96
N GLY A 23 8.25 7.65 -6.25
CA GLY A 23 9.01 8.83 -5.84
C GLY A 23 8.38 9.60 -4.68
N ARG A 24 7.37 9.03 -4.02
CA ARG A 24 6.64 9.65 -2.91
C ARG A 24 6.78 8.80 -1.65
N LEU A 25 6.79 9.47 -0.50
CA LEU A 25 6.53 8.84 0.79
C LEU A 25 5.08 9.15 1.17
N VAL A 26 4.30 8.12 1.46
CA VAL A 26 2.94 8.24 2.00
C VAL A 26 2.84 7.46 3.29
N TYR A 27 1.97 7.91 4.19
CA TYR A 27 1.69 7.26 5.45
C TYR A 27 0.30 6.65 5.42
N LEU A 28 0.15 5.51 6.08
CA LEU A 28 -1.05 4.67 6.09
C LEU A 28 -1.30 4.21 7.53
N TRP A 29 -2.55 3.91 7.83
CA TRP A 29 -2.92 3.17 9.04
C TRP A 29 -3.03 1.69 8.69
N TYR A 30 -2.11 0.90 9.21
CA TYR A 30 -1.90 -0.51 8.86
C TYR A 30 -2.04 -1.38 10.10
N GLY A 31 -2.46 -2.62 9.93
CA GLY A 31 -2.42 -3.64 10.96
C GLY A 31 -3.20 -4.86 10.54
N SER A 32 -3.79 -5.59 11.46
CA SER A 32 -4.58 -6.78 11.12
C SER A 32 -6.08 -6.53 11.27
N ASP A 33 -6.89 -7.24 10.50
CA ASP A 33 -8.34 -7.28 10.69
C ASP A 33 -8.76 -8.34 11.75
N SER A 34 -10.07 -8.54 11.92
CA SER A 34 -10.59 -9.50 12.90
C SER A 34 -10.25 -10.96 12.62
N ASP A 35 -9.84 -11.29 11.38
CA ASP A 35 -9.43 -12.63 10.98
C ASP A 35 -7.90 -12.80 11.08
N GLY A 36 -7.17 -11.77 11.53
CA GLY A 36 -5.73 -11.76 11.63
C GLY A 36 -5.02 -11.54 10.30
N GLN A 37 -5.75 -11.13 9.25
CA GLN A 37 -5.17 -10.82 7.96
C GLN A 37 -4.68 -9.37 7.94
N ASP A 38 -3.48 -9.16 7.43
CA ASP A 38 -2.92 -7.83 7.24
C ASP A 38 -3.78 -6.97 6.31
N CYS A 39 -4.06 -5.76 6.76
CA CYS A 39 -4.95 -4.82 6.10
C CYS A 39 -4.57 -3.36 6.36
N ILE A 40 -5.13 -2.49 5.54
CA ILE A 40 -4.86 -1.06 5.51
C ILE A 40 -6.20 -0.33 5.60
N ALA A 41 -6.24 0.71 6.42
CA ALA A 41 -7.44 1.52 6.56
C ALA A 41 -7.87 2.13 5.22
N GLY A 42 -9.14 1.96 4.89
CA GLY A 42 -9.68 2.41 3.60
C GLY A 42 -11.20 2.43 3.56
N ARG A 43 -11.74 3.05 2.52
CA ARG A 43 -13.19 3.14 2.29
C ARG A 43 -13.50 3.10 0.80
N ALA A 44 -14.56 2.36 0.44
CA ALA A 44 -15.06 2.29 -0.93
C ALA A 44 -13.97 1.92 -1.97
N GLY A 45 -13.09 0.99 -1.61
CA GLY A 45 -12.03 0.49 -2.49
C GLY A 45 -10.85 1.44 -2.69
N GLN A 46 -10.70 2.45 -1.82
CA GLN A 46 -9.60 3.40 -1.77
C GLN A 46 -8.98 3.39 -0.37
N LEU A 47 -7.66 3.57 -0.29
CA LEU A 47 -6.94 3.63 0.98
C LEU A 47 -6.95 5.05 1.55
N HIS A 48 -6.95 5.18 2.87
CA HIS A 48 -6.68 6.46 3.52
C HIS A 48 -5.18 6.70 3.51
N THR A 49 -4.73 7.71 2.74
CA THR A 49 -3.31 8.09 2.63
C THR A 49 -3.05 9.46 3.25
N PHE A 50 -1.90 9.60 3.89
CA PHE A 50 -1.51 10.80 4.61
C PHE A 50 -0.12 11.29 4.16
N SER A 51 0.10 12.60 4.23
CA SER A 51 1.39 13.23 3.87
C SER A 51 2.44 13.19 4.98
N SER A 52 2.03 12.91 6.21
CA SER A 52 2.91 12.78 7.38
C SER A 52 2.36 11.72 8.34
N GLU A 53 3.25 11.19 9.17
CA GLU A 53 2.90 10.32 10.29
C GLU A 53 1.90 11.00 11.24
N GLU A 54 2.19 12.23 11.66
CA GLU A 54 1.34 13.02 12.56
C GLU A 54 -0.09 13.16 12.04
N ALA A 55 -0.26 13.41 10.73
CA ALA A 55 -1.58 13.52 10.11
C ALA A 55 -2.34 12.18 10.13
N CYS A 56 -1.63 11.06 9.99
CA CYS A 56 -2.19 9.72 10.10
C CYS A 56 -2.67 9.45 11.54
N ARG A 57 -1.80 9.64 12.54
CA ARG A 57 -2.12 9.45 13.97
C ARG A 57 -3.27 10.34 14.42
N THR A 58 -3.21 11.63 14.09
CA THR A 58 -4.26 12.60 14.42
C THR A 58 -5.61 12.15 13.85
N THR A 59 -5.63 11.74 12.58
CA THR A 59 -6.87 11.24 11.95
C THR A 59 -7.38 9.96 12.62
N ALA A 60 -6.48 9.04 12.96
CA ALA A 60 -6.83 7.81 13.65
C ALA A 60 -7.47 8.10 15.02
N ALA A 61 -6.85 8.97 15.82
CA ALA A 61 -7.36 9.39 17.13
C ALA A 61 -8.71 10.12 17.03
N GLU A 62 -8.83 11.10 16.13
CA GLU A 62 -10.08 11.85 15.89
C GLU A 62 -11.24 10.96 15.45
N ARG A 63 -10.94 9.85 14.75
CA ARG A 63 -11.93 8.87 14.29
C ARG A 63 -12.13 7.70 15.24
N GLY A 64 -11.40 7.64 16.35
CA GLY A 64 -11.44 6.53 17.29
C GLY A 64 -11.01 5.19 16.68
N TRP A 65 -10.02 5.20 15.79
CA TRP A 65 -9.47 3.98 15.22
C TRP A 65 -8.71 3.17 16.28
N PRO A 66 -8.87 1.84 16.31
CA PRO A 66 -8.15 0.99 17.26
C PRO A 66 -6.63 1.13 17.13
N GLY A 67 -5.94 1.23 18.27
CA GLY A 67 -4.47 1.42 18.33
C GLY A 67 -4.00 2.87 18.27
N ALA A 68 -4.91 3.84 18.06
CA ALA A 68 -4.54 5.27 17.95
C ALA A 68 -3.90 5.85 19.22
N ASP A 69 -4.19 5.29 20.39
CA ASP A 69 -3.63 5.71 21.67
C ASP A 69 -2.32 4.95 22.03
N GLY A 70 -1.84 4.09 21.13
CA GLY A 70 -0.61 3.32 21.32
C GLY A 70 0.65 4.18 21.28
N ASP A 71 1.75 3.62 21.79
CA ASP A 71 3.03 4.32 21.91
C ASP A 71 3.57 4.83 20.55
N ASP A 72 4.34 5.92 20.61
CA ASP A 72 5.08 6.48 19.48
C ASP A 72 6.28 5.59 19.11
N GLU A 73 5.99 4.39 18.61
CA GLU A 73 6.99 3.53 18.00
C GLU A 73 7.53 4.17 16.72
N VAL A 74 8.79 3.84 16.41
CA VAL A 74 9.44 4.28 15.17
C VAL A 74 8.65 3.75 13.98
N VAL A 75 8.14 4.67 13.15
CA VAL A 75 7.42 4.28 11.94
C VAL A 75 8.35 3.59 10.97
N GLU A 76 8.04 2.32 10.71
CA GLU A 76 8.69 1.55 9.67
C GLU A 76 8.29 2.09 8.29
N VAL A 77 9.28 2.23 7.40
CA VAL A 77 9.06 2.66 6.02
C VAL A 77 9.46 1.53 5.08
N THR A 78 8.49 0.94 4.40
CA THR A 78 8.76 0.00 3.31
C THR A 78 9.14 0.76 2.04
N ASP A 79 10.30 0.44 1.46
CA ASP A 79 10.77 1.07 0.21
C ASP A 79 10.57 0.15 -1.00
N LEU A 80 9.60 0.48 -1.85
CA LEU A 80 9.27 -0.31 -3.04
C LEU A 80 10.01 0.15 -4.30
N GLU A 81 10.77 1.26 -4.25
CA GLU A 81 11.48 1.80 -5.42
C GLU A 81 12.45 0.82 -6.08
N PRO A 82 13.22 -0.01 -5.35
CA PRO A 82 14.10 -1.00 -5.97
C PRO A 82 13.37 -1.97 -6.89
N ALA A 83 12.20 -2.48 -6.46
CA ALA A 83 11.38 -3.39 -7.26
C ALA A 83 10.75 -2.67 -8.47
N GLN A 84 10.27 -1.44 -8.29
CA GLN A 84 9.76 -0.62 -9.40
C GLN A 84 10.85 -0.28 -10.42
N ALA A 85 12.08 0.01 -9.98
CA ALA A 85 13.21 0.25 -10.85
C ALA A 85 13.58 -0.99 -11.69
N TRP A 86 13.53 -2.19 -11.09
CA TRP A 86 13.73 -3.45 -11.82
C TRP A 86 12.61 -3.73 -12.84
N LEU A 87 11.35 -3.47 -12.49
CA LEU A 87 10.22 -3.59 -13.42
C LEU A 87 10.38 -2.65 -14.63
N ARG A 88 10.89 -1.43 -14.40
CA ARG A 88 11.18 -0.43 -15.44
C ARG A 88 12.47 -0.71 -16.22
N GLY A 89 13.19 -1.79 -15.93
CA GLY A 89 14.46 -2.13 -16.58
C GLY A 89 15.64 -1.21 -16.19
N LYS A 90 15.49 -0.37 -15.17
CA LYS A 90 16.56 0.49 -14.65
C LYS A 90 17.54 -0.27 -13.74
N ARG A 91 17.16 -1.45 -13.27
CA ARG A 91 18.01 -2.40 -12.55
C ARG A 91 17.98 -3.75 -13.25
N ILE A 92 19.13 -4.40 -13.33
CA ILE A 92 19.29 -5.72 -13.96
C ILE A 92 18.77 -6.82 -13.03
N THR A 93 19.11 -6.73 -11.74
CA THR A 93 18.71 -7.68 -10.71
C THR A 93 17.55 -7.15 -9.87
N LEU A 94 16.66 -8.05 -9.47
CA LEU A 94 15.63 -7.78 -8.48
C LEU A 94 16.26 -7.89 -7.08
N ASP A 95 16.02 -6.90 -6.25
CA ASP A 95 16.25 -6.99 -4.81
C ASP A 95 15.16 -7.91 -4.20
N PRO A 96 15.52 -9.05 -3.58
CA PRO A 96 14.52 -9.99 -3.09
C PRO A 96 13.60 -9.45 -2.01
N GLN A 97 14.11 -8.61 -1.11
CA GLN A 97 13.32 -7.98 -0.05
C GLN A 97 12.30 -7.02 -0.67
N ALA A 98 12.74 -6.09 -1.52
CA ALA A 98 11.81 -5.15 -2.16
C ALA A 98 10.80 -5.87 -3.09
N GLY A 99 11.20 -6.99 -3.69
CA GLY A 99 10.30 -7.84 -4.47
C GLY A 99 9.23 -8.52 -3.62
N LEU A 100 9.62 -9.05 -2.45
CA LEU A 100 8.70 -9.64 -1.48
C LEU A 100 7.75 -8.59 -0.91
N ASP A 101 8.29 -7.45 -0.50
CA ASP A 101 7.53 -6.34 0.05
C ASP A 101 6.48 -5.85 -0.95
N LEU A 102 6.86 -5.62 -2.21
CA LEU A 102 5.91 -5.20 -3.25
C LEU A 102 4.81 -6.24 -3.49
N TRP A 103 5.14 -7.53 -3.41
CA TRP A 103 4.15 -8.61 -3.53
C TRP A 103 3.18 -8.58 -2.35
N ASN A 104 3.69 -8.53 -1.12
CA ASN A 104 2.89 -8.55 0.12
C ASN A 104 1.98 -7.32 0.17
N TRP A 105 2.52 -6.12 -0.06
CA TRP A 105 1.72 -4.90 -0.20
C TRP A 105 0.64 -5.02 -1.28
N GLY A 106 0.96 -5.68 -2.41
CA GLY A 106 -0.04 -5.99 -3.43
C GLY A 106 -1.21 -6.82 -2.90
N ALA A 107 -0.93 -7.84 -2.09
CA ALA A 107 -1.94 -8.68 -1.45
C ALA A 107 -2.76 -7.91 -0.40
N ASP A 108 -2.08 -7.17 0.49
CA ASP A 108 -2.73 -6.42 1.57
C ASP A 108 -3.63 -5.32 1.03
N VAL A 109 -3.20 -4.60 -0.02
CA VAL A 109 -4.05 -3.62 -0.71
C VAL A 109 -5.24 -4.30 -1.36
N ALA A 110 -5.06 -5.48 -1.97
CA ALA A 110 -6.16 -6.19 -2.62
C ALA A 110 -7.23 -6.58 -1.60
N HIS A 111 -6.79 -7.18 -0.49
CA HIS A 111 -7.63 -7.50 0.65
C HIS A 111 -8.35 -6.26 1.16
N SER A 112 -7.60 -5.20 1.43
CA SER A 112 -8.11 -3.97 2.02
C SER A 112 -9.14 -3.23 1.17
N THR A 113 -9.03 -3.40 -0.15
CA THR A 113 -9.90 -2.71 -1.11
C THR A 113 -10.96 -3.62 -1.73
N GLY A 114 -11.00 -4.90 -1.34
CA GLY A 114 -11.88 -5.91 -1.94
C GLY A 114 -11.60 -6.17 -3.42
N ARG A 115 -10.39 -5.84 -3.90
CA ARG A 115 -9.99 -6.02 -5.29
C ARG A 115 -9.30 -7.37 -5.47
N GLY A 116 -9.40 -7.95 -6.66
CA GLY A 116 -8.69 -9.19 -6.98
C GLY A 116 -7.20 -8.96 -7.19
N PHE A 117 -6.37 -9.85 -6.63
CA PHE A 117 -4.93 -9.89 -6.89
C PHE A 117 -4.49 -11.30 -7.30
N HIS A 118 -4.28 -11.49 -8.60
CA HIS A 118 -3.88 -12.79 -9.13
C HIS A 118 -2.38 -13.01 -8.99
N THR A 119 -2.02 -13.95 -8.13
CA THR A 119 -0.64 -14.29 -7.72
C THR A 119 0.07 -15.24 -8.68
N GLY A 120 -0.54 -15.66 -9.80
CA GLY A 120 0.12 -16.49 -10.82
C GLY A 120 0.09 -18.00 -10.54
N GLY A 121 -0.73 -18.47 -9.60
CA GLY A 121 -0.90 -19.88 -9.27
C GLY A 121 0.39 -20.54 -8.77
N ALA A 122 0.57 -21.84 -9.04
CA ALA A 122 1.70 -22.61 -8.51
C ALA A 122 3.08 -22.04 -8.88
N VAL A 123 3.23 -21.47 -10.08
CA VAL A 123 4.51 -20.84 -10.50
C VAL A 123 4.77 -19.56 -9.72
N GLY A 124 3.70 -18.81 -9.43
CA GLY A 124 3.77 -17.62 -8.61
C GLY A 124 4.09 -17.95 -7.16
N SER A 125 3.42 -18.94 -6.56
CA SER A 125 3.73 -19.43 -5.21
C SER A 125 5.19 -19.84 -5.08
N ALA A 126 5.72 -20.66 -6.01
CA ALA A 126 7.12 -21.02 -6.01
C ALA A 126 8.05 -19.80 -6.20
N GLY A 127 7.57 -18.75 -6.86
CA GLY A 127 8.31 -17.49 -7.00
C GLY A 127 8.35 -16.67 -5.72
N HIS A 128 7.21 -16.58 -5.02
CA HIS A 128 7.09 -15.97 -3.70
C HIS A 128 7.94 -16.69 -2.67
N ASP A 129 7.92 -18.04 -2.65
CA ASP A 129 8.76 -18.85 -1.76
C ASP A 129 10.26 -18.54 -1.94
N GLN A 130 10.73 -18.35 -3.18
CA GLN A 130 12.12 -17.97 -3.44
C GLN A 130 12.44 -16.55 -2.95
N LEU A 131 11.52 -15.60 -3.10
CA LEU A 131 11.68 -14.25 -2.54
C LEU A 131 11.75 -14.31 -1.01
N PHE A 132 10.83 -15.04 -0.39
CA PHE A 132 10.75 -15.21 1.07
C PHE A 132 12.01 -15.88 1.63
N ALA A 133 12.46 -16.99 1.03
CA ALA A 133 13.70 -17.65 1.42
C ALA A 133 14.94 -16.74 1.28
N ALA A 134 14.97 -15.86 0.28
CA ALA A 134 16.07 -14.91 0.08
C ALA A 134 16.05 -13.74 1.07
N ALA A 135 14.86 -13.24 1.41
CA ALA A 135 14.66 -12.12 2.32
C ALA A 135 14.91 -12.51 3.79
N VAL A 136 14.44 -13.70 4.19
CA VAL A 136 14.52 -14.19 5.57
C VAL A 136 15.07 -15.63 5.64
N PRO A 137 16.33 -15.85 5.21
CA PRO A 137 16.91 -17.21 5.08
C PRO A 137 16.96 -17.97 6.41
N TRP A 138 17.03 -17.27 7.54
CA TRP A 138 17.04 -17.85 8.88
C TRP A 138 15.77 -18.65 9.21
N VAL A 139 14.61 -18.32 8.61
CA VAL A 139 13.36 -19.10 8.76
C VAL A 139 13.55 -20.53 8.26
N TYR A 140 14.39 -20.71 7.24
CA TYR A 140 14.75 -22.00 6.67
C TYR A 140 16.02 -22.60 7.27
N LYS A 141 16.54 -22.03 8.37
CA LYS A 141 17.83 -22.42 8.97
C LYS A 141 19.00 -22.31 7.99
N MET A 142 18.93 -21.35 7.07
CA MET A 142 20.01 -21.04 6.12
C MET A 142 20.69 -19.74 6.52
N GLU A 143 21.98 -19.61 6.25
CA GLU A 143 22.70 -18.35 6.42
C GLU A 143 22.38 -17.35 5.30
N SER A 144 22.22 -17.85 4.08
CA SER A 144 21.85 -17.06 2.91
C SER A 144 21.13 -17.94 1.88
N TYR A 145 20.35 -17.30 1.02
CA TYR A 145 19.70 -17.96 -0.11
C TYR A 145 19.73 -17.03 -1.31
N ARG A 146 20.06 -17.59 -2.49
CA ARG A 146 20.06 -16.85 -3.76
C ARG A 146 19.02 -17.47 -4.69
N PRO A 147 17.97 -16.73 -5.07
CA PRO A 147 16.98 -17.22 -6.01
C PRO A 147 17.59 -17.64 -7.34
N ILE A 148 17.10 -18.76 -7.88
CA ILE A 148 17.46 -19.26 -9.21
C ILE A 148 16.18 -19.32 -10.03
N TRP A 149 16.07 -18.40 -10.96
CA TRP A 149 14.85 -18.21 -11.72
C TRP A 149 14.90 -18.91 -13.06
N SER A 150 13.88 -19.73 -13.36
CA SER A 150 13.56 -20.08 -14.74
C SER A 150 13.01 -18.85 -15.50
N PRO A 151 13.11 -18.82 -16.83
CA PRO A 151 12.48 -17.77 -17.63
C PRO A 151 10.97 -17.63 -17.39
N ARG A 152 10.30 -18.74 -17.10
CA ARG A 152 8.87 -18.77 -16.78
C ARG A 152 8.58 -18.09 -15.43
N GLN A 153 9.36 -18.39 -14.40
CA GLN A 153 9.23 -17.74 -13.09
C GLN A 153 9.50 -16.24 -13.18
N LEU A 154 10.54 -15.80 -13.90
CA LEU A 154 10.81 -14.37 -14.09
C LEU A 154 9.64 -13.65 -14.77
N ARG A 155 9.02 -14.26 -15.78
CA ARG A 155 7.85 -13.69 -16.46
C ARG A 155 6.68 -13.52 -15.49
N VAL A 156 6.31 -14.59 -14.78
CA VAL A 156 5.21 -14.55 -13.81
C VAL A 156 5.50 -13.54 -12.69
N LEU A 157 6.73 -13.48 -12.22
CA LEU A 157 7.15 -12.51 -11.21
C LEU A 157 6.98 -11.06 -11.69
N ARG A 158 7.40 -10.75 -12.92
CA ARG A 158 7.17 -9.43 -13.53
C ARG A 158 5.68 -9.10 -13.64
N GLU A 159 4.85 -10.07 -14.02
CA GLU A 159 3.41 -9.88 -14.12
C GLU A 159 2.77 -9.60 -12.77
N VAL A 160 3.09 -10.38 -11.74
CA VAL A 160 2.52 -10.22 -10.39
C VAL A 160 2.96 -8.90 -9.76
N LEU A 161 4.25 -8.60 -9.78
CA LEU A 161 4.76 -7.33 -9.24
C LEU A 161 4.24 -6.12 -10.04
N GLY A 162 4.08 -6.26 -11.36
CA GLY A 162 3.44 -5.23 -12.19
C GLY A 162 1.97 -4.99 -11.81
N ARG A 163 1.22 -6.05 -11.48
CA ARG A 163 -0.15 -5.93 -10.96
C ARG A 163 -0.18 -5.26 -9.60
N ALA A 164 0.75 -5.60 -8.70
CA ALA A 164 0.85 -4.96 -7.39
C ALA A 164 1.10 -3.45 -7.53
N VAL A 165 2.03 -3.04 -8.41
CA VAL A 165 2.27 -1.62 -8.73
C VAL A 165 0.98 -0.95 -9.23
N ASN A 166 0.28 -1.55 -10.19
CA ASN A 166 -0.95 -0.97 -10.70
C ASN A 166 -2.02 -0.83 -9.61
N LEU A 167 -2.18 -1.86 -8.79
CA LEU A 167 -3.16 -1.89 -7.72
C LEU A 167 -2.88 -0.81 -6.67
N ILE A 168 -1.66 -0.74 -6.14
CA ILE A 168 -1.23 0.31 -5.19
C ILE A 168 -1.48 1.69 -5.78
N ARG A 169 -1.14 1.90 -7.07
CA ARG A 169 -1.30 3.19 -7.74
C ARG A 169 -2.77 3.66 -7.78
N VAL A 170 -3.70 2.80 -8.18
CA VAL A 170 -5.12 3.17 -8.33
C VAL A 170 -5.88 3.28 -7.01
N THR A 171 -5.33 2.75 -5.91
CA THR A 171 -5.94 2.82 -4.57
C THR A 171 -5.36 3.91 -3.68
N THR A 172 -4.21 4.49 -4.07
CA THR A 172 -3.54 5.57 -3.31
C THR A 172 -3.61 6.93 -4.00
N LEU A 173 -3.78 7.00 -5.33
CA LEU A 173 -3.72 8.26 -6.09
C LEU A 173 -5.08 8.89 -6.43
N ASP A 174 -6.14 8.10 -6.60
CA ASP A 174 -7.44 8.63 -7.09
C ASP A 174 -8.22 9.41 -6.01
N GLY A 175 -7.87 9.26 -4.72
CA GLY A 175 -8.46 10.02 -3.62
C GLY A 175 -8.00 11.49 -3.52
N GLN A 176 -6.84 11.84 -4.08
CA GLN A 176 -6.29 13.20 -3.97
C GLN A 176 -6.65 14.12 -5.15
N ALA A 177 -6.90 13.57 -6.34
CA ALA A 177 -7.25 14.36 -7.54
C ALA A 177 -8.63 15.04 -7.44
N GLY A 178 -9.55 14.51 -6.62
CA GLY A 178 -10.90 15.05 -6.42
C GLY A 178 -11.02 16.17 -5.38
N ARG A 179 -9.94 16.51 -4.64
CA ARG A 179 -9.95 17.50 -3.54
C ARG A 179 -9.21 18.80 -3.84
N ARG A 180 -9.00 19.16 -5.12
CA ARG A 180 -8.80 20.57 -5.46
C ARG A 180 -10.14 21.28 -5.28
N ALA A 181 -10.36 21.79 -4.06
CA ALA A 181 -11.43 22.73 -3.77
C ALA A 181 -11.48 23.79 -4.87
N ARG A 182 -12.61 23.88 -5.57
CA ARG A 182 -12.90 25.07 -6.37
C ARG A 182 -12.77 26.27 -5.42
N PRO A 183 -11.92 27.27 -5.69
CA PRO A 183 -11.93 28.47 -4.90
C PRO A 183 -13.36 29.02 -4.90
N ARG A 184 -13.92 29.25 -3.70
CA ARG A 184 -15.17 30.01 -3.55
C ARG A 184 -14.95 31.33 -4.29
N GLN A 185 -15.65 31.53 -5.41
CA GLN A 185 -15.78 32.85 -5.99
C GLN A 185 -16.59 33.67 -4.99
N ASP A 186 -15.88 34.52 -4.26
CA ASP A 186 -16.49 35.52 -3.41
C ASP A 186 -17.13 36.58 -4.32
N HIS A 187 -18.45 36.51 -4.48
CA HIS A 187 -19.22 37.55 -5.14
C HIS A 187 -19.49 38.69 -4.15
N SER A 188 -18.44 39.31 -3.62
CA SER A 188 -18.56 40.64 -2.99
C SER A 188 -18.56 41.70 -4.10
N GLY A 189 -19.62 41.70 -4.90
CA GLY A 189 -19.93 42.71 -5.90
C GLY A 189 -20.44 43.98 -5.21
N VAL A 190 -19.51 44.92 -5.06
CA VAL A 190 -19.69 46.37 -4.91
C VAL A 190 -21.07 46.87 -5.36
N ARG A 191 -21.88 47.33 -4.42
CA ARG A 191 -22.97 48.30 -4.71
C ARG A 191 -22.51 49.69 -4.27
N ARG A 192 -22.08 50.49 -5.24
CA ARG A 192 -22.14 51.96 -5.17
C ARG A 192 -23.02 52.45 -6.30
N ALA A 193 -24.11 53.11 -5.93
CA ALA A 193 -24.62 54.36 -6.50
C ALA A 193 -26.10 54.46 -6.16
N LEU A 194 -26.47 55.48 -5.38
CA LEU A 194 -27.54 56.44 -5.65
C LEU A 194 -27.63 57.36 -4.42
N GLY A 195 -27.34 58.65 -4.64
CA GLY A 195 -27.30 59.71 -3.64
C GLY A 195 -26.25 60.73 -4.01
#